data_AF-A0A2K3NIA3-F1
#
_entry.id   AF-A0A2K3NIA3-F1
#
_cell.length_a   1.000
_cell.length_b   1.000
_cell.length_c   1.000
_cell.angle_alpha   90.00
_cell.angle_beta   90.00
_cell.angle_gamma   90.00
#
_symmetry.space_group_name_H-M   'P 1'
#
loop_
_entity.id
_entity.type
_entity.pdbx_description
1 polymer ?
#
loop_
_entity_poly.entity_id
_entity_poly.type
_entity_poly.pdbx_seq_one_letter_code
_entity_poly.pdbx_strand_id
1 'polypeptide(L)'
;AVRIEHCERVHVIVAAKRICIANCRECVFFLGVNQQPLMIGDNHKLQVAPYNTCYPQLEKHMSEVGILPTVNRWDEALALSMLDPHDSLSHPAGVSDVQAESATRMDPDQFTNFVIPNWLAEESTGSTNDNPFALPDAYAASQHKNQNNLGDIRKLIQEASLEESRKRELSSVLHVCFKDWLYGNLHSFAFMSYNSLRPFL
;
A
#
# COMPACT_ATOMS: atom_id res chain seq x y z
N ALA A 1 -14.26 -3.11 10.88
CA ALA A 1 -12.86 -3.53 11.09
C ALA A 1 -12.48 -4.42 9.91
N VAL A 2 -11.24 -4.35 9.43
CA VAL A 2 -10.78 -5.16 8.29
C VAL A 2 -9.93 -6.32 8.80
N ARG A 3 -10.13 -7.52 8.26
CA ARG A 3 -9.32 -8.71 8.54
C ARG A 3 -8.76 -9.23 7.23
N ILE A 4 -7.45 -9.46 7.18
CA ILE A 4 -6.74 -9.99 6.02
C ILE A 4 -6.04 -11.27 6.48
N GLU A 5 -6.30 -12.38 5.81
CA GLU A 5 -5.78 -13.68 6.21
C GLU A 5 -5.31 -14.51 5.04
N HIS A 6 -4.27 -15.31 5.26
CA HIS A 6 -3.80 -16.32 4.29
C HIS A 6 -3.50 -15.75 2.91
N CYS A 7 -3.02 -14.50 2.86
CA CYS A 7 -2.68 -13.82 1.62
C CYS A 7 -1.19 -14.00 1.31
N GLU A 8 -0.87 -14.19 0.03
CA GLU A 8 0.50 -14.38 -0.44
C GLU A 8 0.76 -13.49 -1.66
N ARG A 9 1.86 -12.72 -1.63
CA ARG A 9 2.31 -11.89 -2.76
C ARG A 9 1.25 -10.91 -3.28
N VAL A 10 0.52 -10.26 -2.37
CA VAL A 10 -0.48 -9.24 -2.68
C VAL A 10 -0.09 -7.87 -2.14
N HIS A 11 -0.53 -6.84 -2.85
CA HIS A 11 -0.46 -5.46 -2.40
C HIS A 11 -1.87 -5.00 -2.02
N VAL A 12 -2.05 -4.56 -0.78
CA VAL A 12 -3.37 -4.14 -0.28
C VAL A 12 -3.32 -2.68 0.14
N ILE A 13 -4.19 -1.87 -0.44
CA ILE A 13 -4.38 -0.47 -0.08
C ILE A 13 -5.70 -0.36 0.68
N VAL A 14 -5.66 0.07 1.94
CA VAL A 14 -6.85 0.04 2.82
C VAL A 14 -6.90 1.21 3.79
N ALA A 15 -8.08 1.83 3.88
CA ALA A 15 -8.43 2.80 4.90
C ALA A 15 -9.45 2.18 5.86
N ALA A 16 -9.14 2.14 7.16
CA ALA A 16 -10.02 1.51 8.16
C ALA A 16 -9.77 2.04 9.58
N LYS A 17 -10.77 2.01 10.46
CA LYS A 17 -10.55 2.29 11.89
C LYS A 17 -9.59 1.30 12.55
N ARG A 18 -9.73 0.02 12.20
CA ARG A 18 -9.00 -1.13 12.78
C ARG A 18 -8.69 -2.15 11.70
N ILE A 19 -7.49 -2.71 11.74
CA ILE A 19 -7.04 -3.78 10.86
C ILE A 19 -6.35 -4.90 11.63
N CYS A 20 -6.60 -6.13 11.19
CA CYS A 20 -5.93 -7.33 11.65
C CYS A 20 -5.39 -8.08 10.43
N ILE A 21 -4.10 -8.43 10.46
CA ILE A 21 -3.41 -9.17 9.41
C ILE A 21 -2.91 -10.47 10.03
N ALA A 22 -3.23 -11.61 9.42
CA ALA A 22 -2.82 -12.90 9.93
C ALA A 22 -2.36 -13.87 8.86
N ASN A 23 -1.34 -14.68 9.16
CA ASN A 23 -0.84 -15.74 8.30
C ASN A 23 -0.56 -15.27 6.86
N CYS A 24 -0.02 -14.06 6.69
CA CYS A 24 0.26 -13.47 5.39
C CYS A 24 1.75 -13.55 5.04
N ARG A 25 2.07 -13.68 3.76
CA ARG A 25 3.45 -13.85 3.30
C ARG A 25 3.79 -12.97 2.10
N GLU A 26 4.93 -12.29 2.18
CA GLU A 26 5.47 -11.48 1.07
C GLU A 26 4.44 -10.45 0.58
N CYS A 27 3.67 -9.85 1.50
CA CYS A 27 2.62 -8.89 1.20
C CYS A 27 3.05 -7.47 1.57
N VAL A 28 2.49 -6.50 0.85
CA VAL A 28 2.70 -5.07 1.09
C VAL A 28 1.35 -4.42 1.44
N PHE A 29 1.31 -3.68 2.55
CA PHE A 29 0.11 -3.04 3.06
C PHE A 29 0.26 -1.52 3.10
N PHE A 30 -0.54 -0.80 2.30
CA PHE A 30 -0.64 0.65 2.33
C PHE A 30 -1.82 1.06 3.20
N LEU A 31 -1.54 1.55 4.40
CA LEU A 31 -2.51 1.64 5.48
C LEU A 31 -2.87 3.09 5.82
N GLY A 32 -4.18 3.34 5.89
CA GLY A 32 -4.78 4.53 6.46
C GLY A 32 -5.62 4.16 7.67
N VAL A 33 -4.99 4.02 8.84
CA VAL A 33 -5.63 3.42 10.02
C VAL A 33 -5.60 4.28 11.26
N ASN A 34 -6.73 4.37 11.97
CA ASN A 34 -6.81 5.20 13.19
C ASN A 34 -6.32 4.50 14.46
N GLN A 35 -6.15 3.18 14.40
CA GLN A 35 -5.61 2.34 15.47
C GLN A 35 -4.44 1.52 14.93
N GLN A 36 -3.53 1.14 15.83
CA GLN A 36 -2.38 0.31 15.50
C GLN A 36 -2.80 -0.99 14.78
N PRO A 37 -2.16 -1.36 13.66
CA PRO A 37 -2.36 -2.65 13.00
C PRO A 37 -2.03 -3.81 13.93
N LEU A 38 -2.85 -4.86 13.92
CA LEU A 38 -2.54 -6.10 14.64
C LEU A 38 -2.00 -7.15 13.67
N MET A 39 -0.82 -7.69 13.96
CA MET A 39 -0.20 -8.79 13.22
C MET A 39 -0.32 -10.06 14.07
N ILE A 40 -0.99 -11.10 13.57
CA ILE A 40 -1.29 -12.32 14.33
C ILE A 40 -0.84 -13.56 13.56
N GLY A 41 -0.29 -14.55 14.25
CA GLY A 41 0.13 -15.81 13.64
C GLY A 41 1.38 -15.68 12.75
N ASP A 42 1.50 -16.57 11.76
CA ASP A 42 2.73 -16.79 11.02
C ASP A 42 2.84 -15.85 9.83
N ASN A 43 3.28 -14.63 10.11
CA ASN A 43 3.52 -13.60 9.10
C ASN A 43 4.99 -13.60 8.68
N HIS A 44 5.26 -13.50 7.38
CA HIS A 44 6.63 -13.53 6.86
C HIS A 44 6.85 -12.47 5.77
N LYS A 45 7.94 -11.71 5.88
CA LYS A 45 8.32 -10.66 4.89
C LYS A 45 7.18 -9.68 4.59
N LEU A 46 6.49 -9.22 5.63
CA LEU A 46 5.46 -8.19 5.48
C LEU A 46 6.07 -6.81 5.42
N GLN A 47 5.52 -5.95 4.56
CA GLN A 47 5.83 -4.53 4.50
C GLN A 47 4.59 -3.69 4.80
N VAL A 48 4.77 -2.61 5.55
CA VAL A 48 3.74 -1.60 5.81
C VAL A 48 4.20 -0.23 5.32
N ALA A 49 3.27 0.53 4.76
CA ALA A 49 3.49 1.87 4.23
C ALA A 49 2.28 2.77 4.54
N PRO A 50 2.44 4.10 4.49
CA PRO A 50 1.31 5.01 4.52
C PRO A 50 0.31 4.72 3.38
N TYR A 51 -0.95 5.07 3.58
CA TYR A 51 -1.95 5.06 2.50
C TYR A 51 -1.46 5.91 1.32
N ASN A 52 -1.56 5.39 0.09
CA ASN A 52 -0.89 5.97 -1.08
C ASN A 52 -1.82 6.23 -2.26
N THR A 53 -3.13 6.34 -2.04
CA THR A 53 -4.08 6.59 -3.14
C THR A 53 -5.09 7.68 -2.77
N CYS A 54 -5.76 8.22 -3.77
CA CYS A 54 -6.86 9.15 -3.60
C CYS A 54 -7.88 8.95 -4.73
N TYR A 55 -9.17 9.07 -4.40
CA TYR A 55 -10.25 9.13 -5.37
C TYR A 55 -11.30 10.14 -4.91
N PRO A 56 -12.13 10.67 -5.82
CA PRO A 56 -12.97 11.84 -5.54
C PRO A 56 -13.89 11.70 -4.32
N GLN A 57 -14.45 10.50 -4.09
CA GLN A 57 -15.41 10.21 -3.00
C GLN A 57 -14.76 9.76 -1.68
N LEU A 58 -13.42 9.70 -1.60
CA LEU A 58 -12.68 9.13 -0.47
C LEU A 58 -13.05 9.78 0.87
N GLU A 59 -13.05 11.11 0.96
CA GLU A 59 -13.38 11.84 2.20
C GLU A 59 -14.82 11.56 2.68
N LYS A 60 -15.76 11.46 1.74
CA LYS A 60 -17.15 11.13 2.05
C LYS A 60 -17.24 9.72 2.62
N HIS A 61 -16.65 8.73 1.96
CA HIS A 61 -16.65 7.34 2.44
C HIS A 61 -15.98 7.22 3.81
N MET A 62 -14.86 7.91 4.02
CA MET A 62 -14.21 7.98 5.33
C MET A 62 -15.13 8.53 6.41
N SER A 63 -15.81 9.65 6.12
CA SER A 63 -16.73 10.30 7.06
C SER A 63 -17.89 9.38 7.43
N GLU A 64 -18.46 8.66 6.45
CA GLU A 64 -19.57 7.71 6.66
C GLU A 64 -19.18 6.56 7.59
N VAL A 65 -17.95 6.05 7.49
CA VAL A 65 -17.45 4.99 8.39
C VAL A 65 -16.73 5.53 9.63
N GLY A 66 -16.61 6.86 9.74
CA GLY A 66 -15.96 7.60 10.82
C GLY A 66 -14.44 7.43 10.88
N ILE A 67 -13.77 7.19 9.75
CA ILE A 67 -12.30 7.21 9.67
C ILE A 67 -11.83 8.66 9.75
N LEU A 68 -10.88 8.93 10.64
CA LEU A 68 -10.30 10.26 10.80
C LEU A 68 -9.04 10.40 9.91
N PRO A 69 -9.01 11.30 8.92
CA PRO A 69 -7.85 11.46 8.04
C PRO A 69 -6.61 12.02 8.77
N THR A 70 -6.84 12.75 9.87
CA THR A 70 -5.79 13.34 10.70
C THR A 70 -5.04 12.33 11.58
N VAL A 71 -5.56 11.11 11.72
CA VAL A 71 -4.97 10.07 12.58
C VAL A 71 -4.57 8.88 11.73
N ASN A 72 -3.27 8.68 11.53
CA ASN A 72 -2.75 7.52 10.81
C ASN A 72 -1.64 6.82 11.61
N ARG A 73 -1.93 5.63 12.13
CA ARG A 73 -1.05 4.80 12.98
C ARG A 73 -0.51 3.57 12.25
N TRP A 74 -0.31 3.71 10.93
CA TRP A 74 0.13 2.63 10.05
C TRP A 74 1.48 2.00 10.46
N ASP A 75 2.35 2.77 11.11
CA ASP A 75 3.72 2.40 11.46
C ASP A 75 3.88 1.86 12.90
N GLU A 76 2.77 1.80 13.65
CA GLU A 76 2.68 1.29 15.02
C GLU A 76 2.24 -0.19 15.06
N ALA A 77 2.62 -1.01 14.08
CA ALA A 77 2.15 -2.40 14.00
C ALA A 77 2.52 -3.23 15.25
N LEU A 78 1.51 -3.82 15.89
CA LEU A 78 1.66 -4.68 17.05
C LEU A 78 1.60 -6.15 16.64
N ALA A 79 2.72 -6.86 16.78
CA ALA A 79 2.78 -8.31 16.61
C ALA A 79 2.32 -9.02 17.89
N LEU A 80 1.23 -9.78 17.78
CA LEU A 80 0.74 -10.68 18.82
C LEU A 80 1.31 -12.07 18.54
N SER A 81 2.37 -12.42 19.27
CA SER A 81 2.87 -13.80 19.24
C SER A 81 1.83 -14.73 19.85
N MET A 82 1.56 -15.87 19.22
CA MET A 82 0.90 -16.96 19.93
C MET A 82 1.89 -17.47 20.96
N LEU A 83 1.78 -16.97 22.19
CA LEU A 83 2.37 -17.62 23.35
C LEU A 83 1.79 -19.04 23.38
N ASP A 84 2.60 -20.04 23.03
CA ASP A 84 2.23 -21.42 23.24
C ASP A 84 2.01 -21.62 24.76
N PRO A 85 0.77 -21.87 25.23
CA PRO A 85 0.53 -22.10 26.65
C PRO A 85 1.22 -23.37 27.16
N HIS A 86 1.71 -24.23 26.25
CA HIS A 86 2.41 -25.47 26.58
C HIS A 86 3.94 -25.35 26.68
N ASP A 87 4.54 -24.19 26.46
CA ASP A 87 6.01 -24.02 26.66
C ASP A 87 6.38 -23.72 28.12
N SER A 88 5.60 -24.26 29.05
CA SER A 88 6.00 -24.36 30.44
C SER A 88 6.88 -25.61 30.58
N LEU A 89 8.20 -25.39 30.53
CA LEU A 89 9.30 -26.31 30.88
C LEU A 89 9.89 -27.13 29.73
N SER A 90 10.92 -26.62 29.04
CA SER A 90 11.98 -27.46 28.43
C SER A 90 13.26 -26.69 28.07
N HIS A 91 14.27 -26.89 28.94
CA HIS A 91 15.73 -26.83 28.69
C HIS A 91 16.49 -25.49 28.53
N PRO A 92 17.63 -25.31 29.25
CA PRO A 92 18.50 -24.12 29.18
C PRO A 92 19.46 -24.11 27.97
N ALA A 93 19.16 -24.85 26.90
CA ALA A 93 20.01 -24.93 25.72
C ALA A 93 19.45 -24.02 24.61
N GLY A 94 19.87 -22.75 24.63
CA GLY A 94 19.86 -21.86 23.46
C GLY A 94 18.52 -21.73 22.74
N VAL A 95 17.58 -21.02 23.35
CA VAL A 95 16.34 -20.60 22.68
C VAL A 95 16.73 -19.58 21.61
N SER A 96 16.69 -19.98 20.34
CA SER A 96 16.66 -19.03 19.23
C SER A 96 15.34 -18.28 19.36
N ASP A 97 15.41 -17.00 19.73
CA ASP A 97 14.27 -16.10 19.80
C ASP A 97 13.44 -16.23 18.50
N VAL A 98 12.32 -16.95 18.54
CA VAL A 98 11.28 -16.85 17.50
C VAL A 98 10.54 -15.55 17.78
N GLN A 99 11.25 -14.45 17.59
CA GLN A 99 10.68 -13.11 17.61
C GLN A 99 9.69 -13.08 16.46
N ALA A 100 8.39 -12.95 16.78
CA ALA A 100 7.36 -12.74 15.78
C ALA A 100 7.85 -11.65 14.83
N GLU A 101 8.09 -11.99 13.56
CA GLU A 101 8.63 -11.06 12.58
C GLU A 101 7.60 -9.93 12.42
N SER A 102 7.86 -8.81 13.10
CA SER A 102 7.04 -7.61 12.95
C SER A 102 7.16 -7.11 11.51
N ALA A 103 6.06 -6.63 10.94
CA ALA A 103 6.09 -6.07 9.60
C ALA A 103 7.11 -4.94 9.51
N THR A 104 7.89 -4.94 8.44
CA THR A 104 8.90 -3.92 8.15
C THR A 104 8.28 -2.70 7.50
N ARG A 105 8.84 -1.52 7.71
CA ARG A 105 8.37 -0.31 7.01
C ARG A 105 8.91 -0.32 5.58
N MET A 106 8.09 0.06 4.62
CA MET A 106 8.52 0.25 3.23
C MET A 106 9.59 1.34 3.16
N ASP A 107 10.55 1.18 2.27
CA ASP A 107 11.55 2.22 2.02
C ASP A 107 10.88 3.43 1.34
N PRO A 108 11.11 4.68 1.80
CA PRO A 108 10.54 5.88 1.17
C PRO A 108 10.83 6.02 -0.33
N ASP A 109 11.97 5.53 -0.82
CA ASP A 109 12.33 5.60 -2.24
C ASP A 109 11.53 4.60 -3.10
N GLN A 110 10.98 3.55 -2.48
CA GLN A 110 10.07 2.59 -3.13
C GLN A 110 8.61 3.03 -3.09
N PHE A 111 8.28 4.06 -2.31
CA PHE A 111 6.92 4.54 -2.15
C PHE A 111 6.46 5.37 -3.35
N THR A 112 5.35 4.95 -3.98
CA THR A 112 4.72 5.69 -5.07
C THR A 112 3.21 5.77 -4.88
N ASN A 113 2.60 6.86 -5.34
CA ASN A 113 1.15 7.00 -5.28
C ASN A 113 0.49 6.07 -6.30
N PHE A 114 -0.53 5.34 -5.86
CA PHE A 114 -1.38 4.56 -6.73
C PHE A 114 -2.47 5.46 -7.33
N VAL A 115 -2.47 5.59 -8.65
CA VAL A 115 -3.47 6.37 -9.40
C VAL A 115 -4.61 5.47 -9.81
N ILE A 116 -5.82 5.77 -9.32
CA ILE A 116 -7.04 5.08 -9.73
C ILE A 116 -7.49 5.66 -11.07
N PRO A 117 -7.61 4.86 -12.15
CA PRO A 117 -8.02 5.39 -13.44
C PRO A 117 -9.48 5.88 -13.42
N ASN A 118 -9.75 6.98 -14.13
CA ASN A 118 -11.06 7.66 -14.13
C ASN A 118 -12.21 6.87 -14.77
N TRP A 119 -11.96 5.75 -15.45
CA TRP A 119 -13.01 4.92 -16.06
C TRP A 119 -13.94 4.21 -15.05
N LEU A 120 -13.56 4.16 -13.77
CA LEU A 120 -14.39 3.64 -12.67
C LEU A 120 -15.22 4.75 -12.00
N ALA A 121 -14.94 6.01 -12.33
CA ALA A 121 -15.61 7.17 -11.77
C ALA A 121 -16.84 7.50 -12.61
N GLU A 122 -17.89 6.68 -12.49
CA GLU A 122 -19.23 7.13 -12.88
C GLU A 122 -19.55 8.41 -12.10
N GLU A 123 -19.73 9.52 -12.84
CA GLU A 123 -20.30 10.81 -12.41
C GLU A 123 -19.98 11.23 -10.96
N SER A 124 -18.74 11.08 -10.52
CA SER A 124 -18.40 11.37 -9.13
C SER A 124 -18.11 12.85 -8.92
N THR A 125 -19.04 13.57 -8.29
CA THR A 125 -18.94 14.96 -7.81
C THR A 125 -18.01 15.12 -6.60
N GLY A 126 -16.97 14.29 -6.51
CA GLY A 126 -16.07 14.28 -5.37
C GLY A 126 -15.05 15.42 -5.43
N SER A 127 -14.85 16.12 -4.31
CA SER A 127 -13.93 17.26 -4.18
C SER A 127 -12.51 16.86 -3.73
N THR A 128 -12.27 15.57 -3.50
CA THR A 128 -10.97 15.11 -2.97
C THR A 128 -9.93 15.15 -4.08
N ASN A 129 -9.05 16.14 -4.05
CA ASN A 129 -7.97 16.31 -5.04
C ASN A 129 -6.66 15.65 -4.60
N ASP A 130 -6.46 15.49 -3.28
CA ASP A 130 -5.22 15.01 -2.67
C ASP A 130 -5.47 13.91 -1.63
N ASN A 131 -4.46 13.12 -1.31
CA ASN A 131 -4.58 12.08 -0.28
C ASN A 131 -4.85 12.73 1.09
N PRO A 132 -5.98 12.40 1.75
CA PRO A 132 -6.37 13.07 3.00
C PRO A 132 -5.53 12.63 4.20
N PHE A 133 -4.80 11.51 4.10
CA PHE A 133 -3.86 11.11 5.15
C PHE A 133 -2.56 11.87 5.02
N ALA A 134 -2.13 12.52 6.11
CA ALA A 134 -0.83 13.17 6.18
C ALA A 134 0.29 12.15 5.98
N LEU A 135 1.19 12.46 5.04
CA LEU A 135 2.39 11.67 4.77
C LEU A 135 3.52 12.11 5.71
N PRO A 136 4.31 11.16 6.27
CA PRO A 136 5.53 11.52 6.99
C PRO A 136 6.55 12.21 6.09
N ASP A 137 7.35 13.11 6.66
CA ASP A 137 8.31 13.95 5.93
C ASP A 137 9.27 13.17 5.03
N ALA A 138 9.75 12.01 5.49
CA ALA A 138 10.65 11.16 4.70
C ALA A 138 9.99 10.67 3.39
N TYR A 139 8.73 10.23 3.47
CA TYR A 139 7.97 9.77 2.31
C TYR A 139 7.61 10.94 1.39
N ALA A 140 7.20 12.07 1.96
CA ALA A 140 6.90 13.28 1.19
C ALA A 140 8.14 13.80 0.43
N ALA A 141 9.31 13.80 1.07
CA ALA A 141 10.57 14.21 0.45
C ALA A 141 10.99 13.28 -0.70
N SER A 142 10.91 11.95 -0.51
CA SER A 142 11.20 10.98 -1.57
C SER A 142 10.20 11.08 -2.72
N GLN A 143 8.90 11.31 -2.45
CA GLN A 143 7.92 11.55 -3.50
C GLN A 143 8.22 12.81 -4.31
N HIS A 144 8.50 13.93 -3.64
CA HIS A 144 8.83 15.19 -4.30
C HIS A 144 10.11 15.05 -5.14
N LYS A 145 11.14 14.38 -4.61
CA LYS A 145 12.37 14.05 -5.36
C LYS A 145 12.06 13.22 -6.61
N ASN A 146 11.26 12.17 -6.49
CA ASN A 146 10.88 11.33 -7.63
C ASN A 146 10.06 12.09 -8.67
N GLN A 147 9.14 12.95 -8.25
CA GLN A 147 8.36 13.82 -9.15
C GLN A 147 9.26 14.82 -9.90
N ASN A 148 10.23 15.42 -9.22
CA ASN A 148 11.18 16.33 -9.85
C ASN A 148 12.08 15.60 -10.85
N ASN A 149 12.61 14.44 -10.47
CA ASN A 149 13.42 13.60 -11.36
C ASN A 149 12.63 13.22 -12.63
N LEU A 150 11.36 12.83 -12.49
CA LEU A 150 10.49 12.54 -13.63
C LEU A 150 10.23 13.78 -14.49
N GLY A 151 10.05 14.94 -13.86
CA GLY A 151 9.92 16.23 -14.55
C GLY A 151 11.17 16.57 -15.36
N ASP A 152 12.36 16.38 -14.80
CA ASP A 152 13.63 16.64 -15.45
C ASP A 152 13.90 15.65 -16.59
N ILE A 153 13.61 14.36 -16.40
CA ILE A 153 13.67 13.36 -17.48
C ILE A 153 12.74 13.76 -18.62
N ARG A 154 11.51 14.20 -18.31
CA ARG A 154 10.54 14.63 -19.33
C ARG A 154 11.04 15.86 -20.10
N LYS A 155 11.61 16.84 -19.42
CA LYS A 155 12.23 18.02 -20.06
C LYS A 155 13.39 17.61 -20.95
N LEU A 156 14.28 16.75 -20.46
CA LEU A 156 15.45 16.27 -21.22
C LEU A 156 15.02 15.53 -22.50
N ILE A 157 13.95 14.72 -22.44
CA ILE A 157 13.37 14.06 -23.62
C ILE A 157 12.77 15.09 -24.60
N GLN A 158 12.13 16.15 -24.09
CA GLN A 158 11.55 17.22 -24.92
C GLN A 158 12.63 18.09 -25.58
N GLU A 159 13.65 18.48 -24.82
CA GLU A 159 14.78 19.32 -25.26
C GLU A 159 15.72 18.58 -26.22
N ALA A 160 15.84 17.25 -26.09
CA ALA A 160 16.66 16.42 -26.96
C ALA A 160 16.23 16.42 -28.44
N SER A 161 15.15 17.12 -28.82
CA SER A 161 14.64 17.31 -30.18
C SER A 161 14.83 16.05 -31.05
N LEU A 162 14.40 14.91 -30.51
CA LEU A 162 14.61 13.61 -31.15
C LEU A 162 13.89 13.59 -32.50
N GLU A 163 14.58 13.07 -33.52
CA GLU A 163 13.95 12.78 -34.81
C GLU A 163 12.78 11.82 -34.65
N GLU A 164 11.80 11.90 -35.54
CA GLU A 164 10.56 11.12 -35.47
C GLU A 164 10.78 9.60 -35.51
N SER A 165 11.90 9.14 -36.07
CA SER A 165 12.35 7.73 -36.02
C SER A 165 12.75 7.31 -34.60
N ARG A 166 13.58 8.11 -33.92
CA ARG A 166 14.08 7.86 -32.55
C ARG A 166 12.97 7.99 -31.51
N LYS A 167 12.02 8.91 -31.71
CA LYS A 167 10.81 9.00 -30.87
C LYS A 167 9.97 7.73 -30.95
N ARG A 168 9.79 7.17 -32.15
CA ARG A 168 9.07 5.90 -32.35
C ARG A 168 9.79 4.73 -31.71
N GLU A 169 11.12 4.67 -31.83
CA GLU A 169 11.92 3.62 -31.20
C GLU A 169 11.82 3.68 -29.66
N LEU A 170 12.00 4.87 -29.07
CA LEU A 170 11.85 5.07 -27.62
C LEU A 170 10.44 4.68 -27.13
N SER A 171 9.40 5.10 -27.85
CA SER A 171 8.01 4.74 -27.54
C SER A 171 7.79 3.22 -27.59
N SER A 172 8.36 2.54 -28.60
CA SER A 172 8.29 1.08 -28.71
C SER A 172 8.94 0.38 -27.51
N VAL A 173 10.14 0.80 -27.11
CA VAL A 173 10.85 0.24 -25.95
C VAL A 173 10.05 0.48 -24.67
N LEU A 174 9.56 1.71 -24.45
CA LEU A 174 8.71 2.03 -23.30
C LEU A 174 7.45 1.17 -23.26
N HIS A 175 6.79 0.97 -24.40
CA HIS A 175 5.61 0.11 -24.50
C HIS A 175 5.92 -1.34 -24.15
N VAL A 176 7.04 -1.89 -24.61
CA VAL A 176 7.46 -3.26 -24.26
C VAL A 176 7.75 -3.36 -22.76
N CYS A 177 8.53 -2.44 -22.21
CA CYS A 177 8.82 -2.42 -20.76
C CYS A 177 7.54 -2.30 -19.92
N PHE A 178 6.62 -1.43 -20.32
CA PHE A 178 5.34 -1.27 -19.63
C PHE A 178 4.48 -2.53 -19.71
N LYS A 179 4.42 -3.15 -20.88
CA LYS A 179 3.69 -4.40 -21.09
C LYS A 179 4.25 -5.53 -20.21
N ASP A 180 5.56 -5.70 -20.17
CA ASP A 180 6.21 -6.72 -19.36
C ASP A 180 5.99 -6.46 -17.86
N TRP A 181 6.04 -5.19 -17.45
CA TRP A 181 5.68 -4.77 -16.09
C TRP A 181 4.21 -5.10 -15.74
N LEU A 182 3.26 -4.83 -16.65
CA LEU A 182 1.85 -5.17 -16.43
C LEU A 182 1.65 -6.67 -16.22
N TYR A 183 2.26 -7.51 -17.06
CA TYR A 183 2.11 -8.97 -16.94
C TYR A 183 2.72 -9.52 -15.63
N GLY A 184 3.80 -8.91 -15.12
CA GLY A 184 4.39 -9.28 -13.84
C GLY A 184 3.54 -8.88 -12.61
N ASN A 185 2.70 -7.84 -12.73
CA ASN A 185 2.00 -7.26 -11.58
C ASN A 185 0.46 -7.42 -11.62
N LEU A 186 -0.11 -7.97 -12.70
CA LEU A 186 -1.58 -8.09 -12.88
C LEU A 186 -2.24 -8.96 -11.80
N HIS A 187 -1.51 -9.89 -11.18
CA HIS A 187 -2.03 -10.77 -10.13
C HIS A 187 -2.23 -10.08 -8.76
N SER A 188 -1.70 -8.88 -8.56
CA SER A 188 -1.64 -8.24 -7.23
C SER A 188 -2.63 -7.09 -7.03
N PHE A 189 -3.43 -6.71 -8.04
CA PHE A 189 -4.37 -5.58 -7.96
C PHE A 189 -5.83 -6.04 -7.85
N ALA A 190 -6.22 -6.58 -6.68
CA ALA A 190 -7.62 -6.73 -6.31
C ALA A 190 -8.07 -5.53 -5.48
N PHE A 191 -8.82 -4.59 -6.09
CA PHE A 191 -9.44 -3.49 -5.37
C PHE A 191 -10.61 -4.00 -4.52
N MET A 192 -10.40 -4.24 -3.22
CA MET A 192 -11.50 -4.38 -2.27
C MET A 192 -12.04 -3.00 -1.90
N SER A 193 -12.81 -2.39 -2.81
CA SER A 193 -13.70 -1.31 -2.41
C SER A 193 -14.84 -1.93 -1.61
N TYR A 194 -14.97 -1.51 -0.36
CA TYR A 194 -15.93 -2.03 0.63
C TYR A 194 -17.37 -1.74 0.16
N ASN A 195 -17.93 -2.61 -0.68
CA ASN A 195 -19.35 -2.62 -1.04
C ASN A 195 -20.02 -4.00 -0.89
N SER A 196 -19.32 -4.96 -0.28
CA SER A 196 -19.93 -6.24 0.10
C SER A 196 -19.97 -6.36 1.62
N LEU A 197 -20.88 -5.60 2.23
CA LEU A 197 -21.44 -5.83 3.57
C LEU A 197 -22.60 -4.84 3.78
N ARG A 198 -23.68 -5.03 3.02
CA ARG A 198 -25.01 -4.79 3.58
C ARG A 198 -25.71 -6.14 3.76
N PRO A 199 -26.41 -6.31 4.89
CA PRO A 199 -26.64 -7.59 5.51
C PRO A 199 -27.87 -8.25 4.91
N PHE A 200 -27.96 -9.57 5.11
CA PHE A 200 -29.23 -10.27 5.19
C PHE A 200 -30.23 -9.45 6.03
N LEU A 201 -31.20 -8.85 5.34
CA LEU A 201 -32.59 -8.76 5.76
C LEU A 201 -33.36 -9.71 4.85
#